data_AF-A0A3M7P3N0-F1
#
_entry.id   AF-A0A3M7P3N0-F1
#
_cell.length_a   1.000
_cell.length_b   1.000
_cell.length_c   1.000
_cell.angle_alpha   90.00
_cell.angle_beta   90.00
_cell.angle_gamma   90.00
#
_symmetry.space_group_name_H-M   'P 1'
#
loop_
_entity.id
_entity.type
_entity.pdbx_description
1 polymer ?
#
loop_
_entity_poly.entity_id
_entity_poly.type
_entity_poly.pdbx_seq_one_letter_code
_entity_poly.pdbx_strand_id
1 'polypeptide(L)'
;MNASASVGQNQVTVDPTSIETANHQTINGYWQKLFYNNHNHNYIHTFYQTHTSILNLIFALFTIVSVSIFLFSIVFALLLLPLITDRSALSNIIPGLVIFGKVSPVKRISNAGNFLSSVTPFGLTIWNTKNLDNFTHVNTEELEFVEHFNLTMLATLSKNANLSYWRCTGILARSTTIPKMAYTAMLTTKSGQTILS
;
A
#
# COMPACT_ATOMS: atom_id res chain seq x y z
N MET A 1 -96.15 44.37 -65.36
CA MET A 1 -96.81 43.18 -64.80
C MET A 1 -96.02 41.95 -65.22
N ASN A 2 -95.83 41.03 -64.26
CA ASN A 2 -95.20 39.70 -64.30
C ASN A 2 -93.69 39.57 -64.53
N ALA A 3 -93.02 39.20 -63.43
CA ALA A 3 -91.69 38.62 -63.37
C ALA A 3 -91.74 37.12 -63.73
N SER A 4 -90.68 36.62 -64.34
CA SER A 4 -90.31 35.20 -64.30
C SER A 4 -88.79 35.11 -64.21
N ALA A 5 -88.31 34.44 -63.16
CA ALA A 5 -86.91 34.23 -62.86
C ALA A 5 -86.37 33.04 -63.66
N SER A 6 -85.17 33.18 -64.25
CA SER A 6 -84.44 32.07 -64.85
C SER A 6 -83.29 31.65 -63.94
N VAL A 7 -83.30 30.40 -63.51
CA VAL A 7 -82.26 29.76 -62.70
C VAL A 7 -81.11 29.36 -63.65
N GLY A 8 -79.97 30.03 -63.56
CA GLY A 8 -78.75 29.65 -64.28
C GLY A 8 -78.13 28.40 -63.66
N GLN A 9 -78.11 27.30 -64.40
CA GLN A 9 -77.27 26.14 -64.09
C GLN A 9 -75.82 26.47 -64.46
N ASN A 10 -74.94 26.59 -63.46
CA ASN A 10 -73.50 26.62 -63.69
C ASN A 10 -73.01 25.19 -63.98
N GLN A 11 -72.81 24.86 -65.25
CA GLN A 11 -71.99 23.72 -65.64
C GLN A 11 -70.51 24.06 -65.37
N VAL A 12 -69.94 23.45 -64.34
CA VAL A 12 -68.48 23.43 -64.13
C VAL A 12 -67.92 22.27 -64.93
N THR A 13 -67.31 22.56 -66.07
CA THR A 13 -66.52 21.59 -66.83
C THR A 13 -65.20 21.35 -66.08
N VAL A 14 -65.07 20.20 -65.43
CA VAL A 14 -63.83 19.79 -64.77
C VAL A 14 -62.92 19.17 -65.82
N ASP A 15 -61.77 19.80 -66.08
CA ASP A 15 -60.73 19.27 -66.96
C ASP A 15 -60.02 18.07 -66.27
N PRO A 16 -60.15 16.84 -66.79
CA PRO A 16 -59.61 15.65 -66.17
C PRO A 16 -58.07 15.60 -66.15
N THR A 17 -57.39 16.42 -66.95
CA THR A 17 -55.91 16.46 -66.98
C THR A 17 -55.29 17.17 -65.78
N SER A 18 -56.07 17.95 -65.03
CA SER A 18 -55.62 18.67 -63.83
C SER A 18 -55.58 17.81 -62.56
N ILE A 19 -56.23 16.64 -62.57
CA ILE A 19 -56.33 15.75 -61.41
C ILE A 19 -55.14 14.77 -61.36
N GLU A 20 -54.61 14.36 -62.51
CA GLU A 20 -53.47 13.44 -62.56
C GLU A 20 -52.15 14.11 -62.10
N THR A 21 -51.90 15.36 -62.47
CA THR A 21 -50.67 16.08 -62.08
C THR A 21 -50.63 16.45 -60.59
N ALA A 22 -51.78 16.78 -59.99
CA ALA A 22 -51.86 17.09 -58.56
C ALA A 22 -51.66 15.85 -57.67
N ASN A 23 -52.13 14.67 -58.10
CA ASN A 23 -51.91 13.43 -57.37
C ASN A 23 -50.46 12.93 -57.47
N HIS A 24 -49.81 13.07 -58.64
CA HIS A 24 -48.42 12.62 -58.80
C HIS A 24 -47.41 13.45 -57.98
N GLN A 25 -47.60 14.76 -57.83
CA GLN A 25 -46.70 15.58 -57.00
C GLN A 25 -46.88 15.31 -55.49
N THR A 26 -48.11 15.09 -55.04
CA THR A 26 -48.43 14.84 -53.62
C THR A 26 -47.93 13.46 -53.18
N ILE A 27 -48.04 12.45 -54.05
CA ILE A 27 -47.52 11.09 -53.80
C ILE A 27 -45.99 11.10 -53.76
N ASN A 28 -45.30 11.78 -54.69
CA ASN A 28 -43.84 11.89 -54.67
C ASN A 28 -43.29 12.59 -53.41
N GLY A 29 -43.97 13.64 -52.93
CA GLY A 29 -43.60 14.31 -51.68
C GLY A 29 -43.77 13.41 -50.44
N TYR A 30 -44.80 12.54 -50.42
CA TYR A 30 -45.04 11.59 -49.34
C TYR A 30 -43.98 10.49 -49.29
N TRP A 31 -43.60 9.94 -50.45
CA TRP A 31 -42.53 8.94 -50.54
C TRP A 31 -41.18 9.54 -50.13
N GLN A 32 -40.84 10.75 -50.59
CA GLN A 32 -39.60 11.42 -50.15
C GLN A 32 -39.57 11.62 -48.62
N LYS A 33 -40.69 12.00 -48.00
CA LYS A 33 -40.79 12.16 -46.54
C LYS A 33 -40.64 10.83 -45.79
N LEU A 34 -41.20 9.74 -46.33
CA LEU A 34 -41.03 8.38 -45.79
C LEU A 34 -39.57 7.89 -45.92
N PHE A 35 -38.93 8.11 -47.07
CA PHE A 35 -37.52 7.74 -47.28
C PHE A 35 -36.57 8.58 -46.41
N TYR A 36 -36.85 9.88 -46.20
CA TYR A 36 -36.10 10.73 -45.27
C TYR A 36 -36.25 10.28 -43.81
N ASN A 37 -37.46 9.86 -43.40
CA ASN A 37 -37.69 9.35 -42.05
C ASN A 37 -37.02 7.99 -41.83
N ASN A 38 -36.99 7.14 -42.85
CA ASN A 38 -36.32 5.83 -42.80
C ASN A 38 -34.78 5.97 -42.82
N HIS A 39 -34.24 6.95 -43.56
CA HIS A 39 -32.83 7.32 -43.44
C HIS A 39 -32.50 7.82 -42.04
N ASN A 40 -33.33 8.69 -41.45
CA ASN A 40 -33.14 9.13 -40.06
C ASN A 40 -33.20 7.98 -39.05
N HIS A 41 -34.09 6.98 -39.22
CA HIS A 41 -34.10 5.79 -38.36
C HIS A 41 -32.83 4.95 -38.49
N ASN A 42 -32.30 4.77 -39.70
CA ASN A 42 -31.01 4.11 -39.90
C ASN A 42 -29.87 4.91 -39.27
N TYR A 43 -29.85 6.24 -39.41
CA TYR A 43 -28.85 7.09 -38.74
C TYR A 43 -28.95 6.99 -37.21
N ILE A 44 -30.16 6.99 -36.64
CA ILE A 44 -30.37 6.84 -35.20
C ILE A 44 -29.92 5.45 -34.71
N HIS A 45 -30.27 4.38 -35.44
CA HIS A 45 -29.85 3.02 -35.10
C HIS A 45 -28.33 2.85 -35.20
N THR A 46 -27.71 3.32 -36.29
CA THR A 46 -26.25 3.29 -36.47
C THR A 46 -25.55 4.17 -35.44
N PHE A 47 -26.13 5.31 -35.04
CA PHE A 47 -25.63 6.17 -33.98
C PHE A 47 -25.65 5.47 -32.62
N TYR A 48 -26.76 4.85 -32.22
CA TYR A 48 -26.82 4.08 -30.98
C TYR A 48 -25.88 2.86 -30.98
N GLN A 49 -25.76 2.16 -32.11
CA GLN A 49 -24.89 1.01 -32.25
C GLN A 49 -23.39 1.38 -32.20
N THR A 50 -23.02 2.52 -32.77
CA THR A 50 -21.64 3.05 -32.65
C THR A 50 -21.36 3.57 -31.24
N HIS A 51 -22.30 4.27 -30.59
CA HIS A 51 -22.12 4.76 -29.22
C HIS A 51 -22.00 3.64 -28.20
N THR A 52 -22.82 2.58 -28.33
CA THR A 52 -22.71 1.38 -27.48
C THR A 52 -21.39 0.64 -27.70
N SER A 53 -20.91 0.56 -28.94
CA SER A 53 -19.61 -0.04 -29.26
C SER A 53 -18.44 0.75 -28.68
N ILE A 54 -18.49 2.09 -28.74
CA ILE A 54 -17.48 2.97 -28.16
C ILE A 54 -17.48 2.87 -26.63
N LEU A 55 -18.65 2.85 -25.99
CA LEU A 55 -18.76 2.67 -24.54
C LEU A 55 -18.21 1.31 -24.09
N ASN A 56 -18.54 0.23 -24.80
CA ASN A 56 -18.00 -1.11 -24.51
C ASN A 56 -16.48 -1.16 -24.66
N LEU A 57 -15.91 -0.48 -25.67
CA LEU A 57 -14.47 -0.37 -25.83
C LEU A 57 -13.82 0.40 -24.68
N ILE A 58 -14.42 1.51 -24.23
CA ILE A 58 -13.93 2.30 -23.08
C ILE A 58 -13.95 1.44 -21.80
N PHE A 59 -15.04 0.71 -21.54
CA PHE A 59 -15.12 -0.19 -20.39
C PHE A 59 -14.06 -1.30 -20.46
N ALA A 60 -13.87 -1.92 -21.61
CA ALA A 60 -12.85 -2.95 -21.80
C ALA A 60 -11.43 -2.40 -21.53
N LEU A 61 -11.10 -1.21 -22.04
CA LEU A 61 -9.81 -0.56 -21.78
C LEU A 61 -9.62 -0.25 -20.29
N PHE A 62 -10.66 0.26 -19.62
CA PHE A 62 -10.61 0.55 -18.19
C PHE A 62 -10.37 -0.72 -17.36
N THR A 63 -11.02 -1.84 -17.73
CA THR A 63 -10.80 -3.14 -17.09
C THR A 63 -9.36 -3.63 -17.28
N ILE A 64 -8.81 -3.55 -18.49
CA ILE A 64 -7.44 -3.98 -18.78
C ILE A 64 -6.43 -3.17 -17.96
N VAL A 65 -6.57 -1.85 -17.92
CA VAL A 65 -5.70 -0.98 -17.12
C VAL A 65 -5.80 -1.31 -15.64
N SER A 66 -7.02 -1.48 -15.12
CA SER A 66 -7.24 -1.81 -13.70
C SER A 66 -6.62 -3.15 -13.31
N VAL A 67 -6.80 -4.18 -14.15
CA VAL A 67 -6.19 -5.51 -13.93
C VAL A 67 -4.67 -5.42 -13.99
N SER A 68 -4.11 -4.63 -14.90
CA SER A 68 -2.66 -4.44 -15.03
C SER A 68 -2.05 -3.76 -13.79
N ILE A 69 -2.71 -2.73 -13.27
CA ILE A 69 -2.28 -2.05 -12.03
C ILE A 69 -2.35 -2.99 -10.83
N PHE A 70 -3.42 -3.79 -10.74
CA PHE A 70 -3.57 -4.76 -9.66
C PHE A 70 -2.49 -5.84 -9.70
N LEU A 71 -2.23 -6.42 -10.87
CA LEU A 71 -1.15 -7.41 -11.06
C LEU A 71 0.22 -6.81 -10.76
N PHE A 72 0.49 -5.59 -11.23
CA PHE A 72 1.73 -4.88 -10.93
C PHE A 72 1.91 -4.68 -9.42
N SER A 73 0.85 -4.32 -8.70
CA SER A 73 0.87 -4.13 -7.24
C SER A 73 1.19 -5.43 -6.50
N ILE A 74 0.65 -6.57 -6.96
CA ILE A 74 0.96 -7.89 -6.39
C ILE A 74 2.42 -8.27 -6.63
N VAL A 75 2.92 -8.12 -7.87
CA VAL A 75 4.31 -8.44 -8.20
C VAL A 75 5.28 -7.56 -7.42
N PHE A 76 4.97 -6.26 -7.31
CA PHE A 76 5.76 -5.33 -6.52
C PHE A 76 5.76 -5.70 -5.02
N ALA A 77 4.62 -6.08 -4.45
CA ALA A 77 4.54 -6.55 -3.07
C ALA A 77 5.33 -7.85 -2.84
N LEU A 78 5.30 -8.79 -3.79
CA LEU A 78 6.08 -10.03 -3.73
C LEU A 78 7.58 -9.79 -3.88
N LEU A 79 8.01 -8.80 -4.66
CA LEU A 79 9.41 -8.39 -4.77
C LEU A 79 9.93 -7.70 -3.50
N LEU A 80 9.06 -7.01 -2.76
CA LEU A 80 9.41 -6.40 -1.48
C LEU A 80 9.32 -7.39 -0.31
N LEU A 81 8.63 -8.52 -0.46
CA LEU A 81 8.46 -9.50 0.60
C LEU A 81 9.79 -10.02 1.16
N PRO A 82 10.81 -10.40 0.35
CA PRO A 82 12.14 -10.80 0.83
C PRO A 82 12.89 -9.67 1.54
N LEU A 83 12.68 -8.42 1.10
CA LEU A 83 13.30 -7.25 1.72
C LEU A 83 12.73 -7.02 3.13
N ILE A 84 11.44 -7.30 3.33
CA ILE A 84 10.77 -7.17 4.64
C ILE A 84 11.04 -8.37 5.54
N THR A 85 11.15 -9.59 4.98
CA THR A 85 11.36 -10.81 5.76
C THR A 85 12.82 -11.08 6.11
N ASP A 86 13.77 -10.70 5.25
CA ASP A 86 15.21 -10.84 5.52
C ASP A 86 15.80 -9.54 6.09
N ARG A 87 15.63 -9.37 7.40
CA ARG A 87 16.17 -8.22 8.15
C ARG A 87 17.69 -8.11 8.07
N SER A 88 18.39 -9.21 7.77
CA SER A 88 19.85 -9.23 7.68
C SER A 88 20.36 -8.56 6.40
N ALA A 89 19.56 -8.57 5.33
CA ALA A 89 19.87 -7.87 4.08
C ALA A 89 19.75 -6.34 4.22
N LEU A 90 18.76 -5.82 4.98
CA LEU A 90 18.59 -4.37 5.18
C LEU A 90 19.72 -3.74 6.01
N SER A 91 20.23 -4.44 7.04
CA SER A 91 21.35 -3.93 7.85
C SER A 91 22.66 -3.83 7.08
N ASN A 92 22.81 -4.60 5.99
CA ASN A 92 23.98 -4.56 5.12
C ASN A 92 23.91 -3.45 4.05
N ILE A 93 22.72 -2.94 3.72
CA ILE A 93 22.52 -1.93 2.67
C ILE A 93 22.61 -0.50 3.24
N ILE A 94 22.26 -0.29 4.51
CA ILE A 94 22.39 1.01 5.17
C ILE A 94 23.10 0.82 6.52
N PRO A 95 24.42 1.11 6.59
CA PRO A 95 25.13 1.13 7.86
C PRO A 95 24.47 2.15 8.81
N GLY A 96 23.94 1.67 9.94
CA GLY A 96 23.29 2.51 10.95
C GLY A 96 21.76 2.61 10.87
N LEU A 97 21.08 1.91 9.95
CA LEU A 97 19.61 1.87 9.93
C LEU A 97 19.08 0.97 11.06
N VAL A 98 18.55 1.59 12.11
CA VAL A 98 17.76 0.94 13.15
C VAL A 98 16.33 0.78 12.65
N ILE A 99 15.93 -0.43 12.23
CA ILE A 99 14.54 -0.73 11.85
C ILE A 99 13.69 -0.76 13.14
N PHE A 100 12.93 0.31 13.38
CA PHE A 100 12.02 0.45 14.51
C PHE A 100 10.82 -0.52 14.39
N GLY A 101 10.95 -1.72 14.94
CA GLY A 101 9.85 -2.65 15.13
C GLY A 101 9.40 -2.69 16.59
N LYS A 102 8.42 -1.84 16.97
CA LYS A 102 7.54 -1.87 18.17
C LYS A 102 8.08 -2.20 19.59
N VAL A 103 9.34 -2.52 19.76
CA VAL A 103 10.04 -2.66 21.04
C VAL A 103 11.40 -2.01 20.87
N SER A 104 11.78 -1.14 21.81
CA SER A 104 13.15 -0.60 21.85
C SER A 104 14.12 -1.78 21.71
N PRO A 105 15.07 -1.77 20.75
CA PRO A 105 16.05 -2.85 20.61
C PRO A 105 16.94 -2.98 21.86
N VAL A 106 16.82 -2.00 22.76
CA VAL A 106 17.54 -1.85 24.01
C VAL A 106 16.55 -2.03 25.16
N LYS A 107 16.64 -3.15 25.87
CA LYS A 107 15.81 -3.45 27.06
C LYS A 107 16.31 -2.69 28.30
N ARG A 108 17.63 -2.55 28.43
CA ARG A 108 18.34 -1.88 29.53
C ARG A 108 19.67 -1.30 29.02
N ILE A 109 20.09 -0.17 29.58
CA ILE A 109 21.34 0.55 29.29
C ILE A 109 22.10 0.75 30.58
N SER A 110 23.42 0.61 30.53
CA SER A 110 24.31 1.05 31.59
C SER A 110 25.53 1.73 30.98
N ASN A 111 26.15 2.67 31.69
CA ASN A 111 27.34 3.39 31.23
C ASN A 111 28.43 3.44 32.32
N ALA A 112 29.69 3.41 31.90
CA ALA A 112 30.82 3.67 32.77
C ALA A 112 32.00 4.22 31.97
N GLY A 113 32.41 5.46 32.29
CA GLY A 113 33.48 6.15 31.57
C GLY A 113 33.18 6.25 30.07
N ASN A 114 34.03 5.65 29.24
CA ASN A 114 33.88 5.63 27.78
C ASN A 114 33.12 4.41 27.27
N PHE A 115 32.44 3.65 28.14
CA PHE A 115 31.67 2.49 27.72
C PHE A 115 30.19 2.70 27.93
N LEU A 116 29.42 2.38 26.91
CA LEU A 116 27.97 2.24 26.96
C LEU A 116 27.68 0.77 26.67
N SER A 117 26.80 0.15 27.44
CA SER A 117 26.41 -1.24 27.21
C SER A 117 24.91 -1.37 27.20
N SER A 118 24.39 -2.24 26.35
CA SER A 118 22.96 -2.47 26.27
C SER A 118 22.61 -3.92 25.98
N VAL A 119 21.46 -4.31 26.52
CA VAL A 119 20.86 -5.61 26.29
C VAL A 119 20.03 -5.56 25.02
N THR A 120 20.33 -6.48 24.11
CA THR A 120 19.59 -6.75 22.88
C THR A 120 18.93 -8.13 22.96
N PRO A 121 17.94 -8.44 22.09
CA PRO A 121 17.35 -9.78 22.02
C PRO A 121 18.37 -10.91 21.76
N PHE A 122 19.53 -10.57 21.20
CA PHE A 122 20.56 -11.52 20.78
C PHE A 122 21.80 -11.54 21.69
N GLY A 123 21.76 -10.80 22.80
CA GLY A 123 22.86 -10.76 23.77
C GLY A 123 23.23 -9.34 24.17
N LEU A 124 24.53 -9.09 24.34
CA LEU A 124 25.08 -7.85 24.86
C LEU A 124 25.81 -7.08 23.75
N THR A 125 25.55 -5.78 23.66
CA THR A 125 26.38 -4.88 22.84
C THR A 125 27.08 -3.86 23.73
N ILE A 126 28.36 -3.66 23.50
CA ILE A 126 29.22 -2.74 24.26
C ILE A 126 29.85 -1.77 23.27
N TRP A 127 29.60 -0.47 23.44
CA TRP A 127 30.17 0.61 22.63
C TRP A 127 31.27 1.31 23.40
N ASN A 128 32.38 1.59 22.71
CA ASN A 128 33.35 2.55 23.20
C ASN A 128 32.97 3.96 22.73
N THR A 129 32.39 4.77 23.59
CA THR A 129 31.91 6.13 23.24
C THR A 129 33.03 7.11 22.89
N LYS A 130 34.30 6.79 23.17
CA LYS A 130 35.45 7.57 22.70
C LYS A 130 35.74 7.32 21.22
N ASN A 131 35.42 6.13 20.71
CA ASN A 131 35.60 5.74 19.31
C ASN A 131 34.31 5.09 18.82
N LEU A 132 33.41 5.90 18.26
CA LEU A 132 32.03 5.54 17.93
C LEU A 132 31.90 4.34 16.97
N ASP A 133 32.96 4.04 16.20
CA ASP A 133 32.99 2.89 15.29
C ASP A 133 33.37 1.57 15.97
N ASN A 134 33.84 1.63 17.21
CA ASN A 134 34.29 0.45 17.96
C ASN A 134 33.19 -0.04 18.91
N PHE A 135 32.55 -1.14 18.52
CA PHE A 135 31.62 -1.88 19.36
C PHE A 135 31.95 -3.37 19.37
N THR A 136 31.71 -3.99 20.52
CA THR A 136 31.79 -5.44 20.69
C THR A 136 30.39 -5.99 20.84
N HIS A 137 30.03 -6.95 19.99
CA HIS A 137 28.83 -7.74 20.17
C HIS A 137 29.18 -9.08 20.80
N VAL A 138 28.51 -9.43 21.89
CA VAL A 138 28.67 -10.71 22.58
C VAL A 138 27.38 -11.48 22.41
N ASN A 139 27.45 -12.56 21.63
CA ASN A 139 26.35 -13.50 21.47
C ASN A 139 26.20 -14.29 22.77
N THR A 140 25.09 -14.05 23.47
CA THR A 140 24.74 -14.76 24.71
C THR A 140 23.29 -15.16 24.68
N GLU A 141 22.87 -15.96 25.66
CA GLU A 141 21.44 -16.16 25.94
C GLU A 141 20.73 -14.83 26.18
N GLU A 142 19.40 -14.86 26.08
CA GLU A 142 18.57 -13.66 26.25
C GLU A 142 18.80 -13.02 27.62
N LEU A 143 19.31 -11.78 27.60
CA LEU A 143 19.65 -11.02 28.79
C LEU A 143 18.44 -10.22 29.30
N GLU A 144 18.40 -10.00 30.60
CA GLU A 144 17.41 -9.16 31.26
C GLU A 144 18.00 -7.87 31.82
N PHE A 145 19.20 -7.98 32.41
CA PHE A 145 19.88 -6.87 33.07
C PHE A 145 21.32 -6.75 32.60
N VAL A 146 21.80 -5.50 32.59
CA VAL A 146 23.21 -5.12 32.42
C VAL A 146 23.52 -3.96 33.37
N GLU A 147 24.63 -4.04 34.09
CA GLU A 147 25.07 -3.03 35.04
C GLU A 147 26.61 -2.95 35.05
N HIS A 148 27.17 -1.77 34.86
CA HIS A 148 28.60 -1.56 35.08
C HIS A 148 28.88 -1.36 36.57
N PHE A 149 29.97 -1.93 37.04
CA PHE A 149 30.42 -1.73 38.42
C PHE A 149 31.78 -1.07 38.54
N ASN A 150 32.52 -1.00 37.43
CA ASN A 150 33.69 -0.15 37.28
C ASN A 150 33.89 0.23 35.80
N LEU A 151 35.01 0.89 35.49
CA LEU A 151 35.30 1.39 34.14
C LEU A 151 35.61 0.30 33.11
N THR A 152 35.86 -0.93 33.54
CA THR A 152 36.37 -2.01 32.68
C THR A 152 35.55 -3.28 32.76
N MET A 153 34.54 -3.33 33.63
CA MET A 153 33.73 -4.51 33.88
C MET A 153 32.27 -4.19 34.12
N LEU A 154 31.44 -5.15 33.73
CA LEU A 154 30.00 -5.13 33.87
C LEU A 154 29.48 -6.51 34.28
N ALA A 155 28.31 -6.52 34.89
CA ALA A 155 27.54 -7.70 35.23
C ALA A 155 26.29 -7.77 34.33
N THR A 156 25.91 -8.97 33.95
CA THR A 156 24.68 -9.26 33.22
C THR A 156 23.92 -10.40 33.88
N LEU A 157 22.60 -10.35 33.85
CA LEU A 157 21.74 -11.46 34.25
C LEU A 157 20.89 -11.91 33.07
N SER A 158 20.92 -13.20 32.77
CA SER A 158 20.07 -13.82 31.74
C SER A 158 18.71 -14.26 32.29
N LYS A 159 17.75 -14.49 31.39
CA LYS A 159 16.44 -15.09 31.72
C LYS A 159 16.54 -16.48 32.36
N ASN A 160 17.65 -17.16 32.13
CA ASN A 160 17.94 -18.48 32.69
C ASN A 160 18.69 -18.41 34.03
N ALA A 161 18.72 -17.22 34.65
CA ALA A 161 19.37 -16.99 35.93
C ALA A 161 20.88 -17.29 35.90
N ASN A 162 21.55 -17.05 34.76
CA ASN A 162 23.00 -16.99 34.72
C ASN A 162 23.46 -15.54 34.95
N LEU A 163 24.16 -15.33 36.06
CA LEU A 163 24.86 -14.09 36.39
C LEU A 163 26.28 -14.17 35.84
N SER A 164 26.59 -13.30 34.89
CA SER A 164 27.89 -13.26 34.20
C SER A 164 28.56 -11.92 34.39
N TYR A 165 29.88 -11.96 34.59
CA TYR A 165 30.75 -10.81 34.73
C TYR A 165 31.66 -10.75 33.50
N TRP A 166 31.68 -9.60 32.84
CA TRP A 166 32.38 -9.40 31.59
C TRP A 166 33.34 -8.23 31.71
N ARG A 167 34.43 -8.31 30.97
CA ARG A 167 35.21 -7.12 30.64
C ARG A 167 34.46 -6.32 29.58
N CYS A 168 34.59 -4.99 29.59
CA CYS A 168 34.03 -4.11 28.56
C CYS A 168 34.60 -4.38 27.15
N THR A 169 35.63 -5.21 27.03
CA THR A 169 36.14 -5.75 25.76
C THR A 169 35.33 -6.95 25.23
N GLY A 170 34.28 -7.37 25.93
CA GLY A 170 33.43 -8.53 25.61
C GLY A 170 33.96 -9.88 26.10
N ILE A 171 35.05 -9.90 26.87
CA ILE A 171 35.64 -11.14 27.40
C ILE A 171 34.91 -11.56 28.68
N LEU A 172 34.40 -12.80 28.71
CA LEU A 172 33.80 -13.38 29.92
C LEU A 172 34.86 -13.57 31.00
N ALA A 173 34.67 -12.96 32.17
CA ALA A 173 35.56 -13.11 33.32
C ALA A 173 35.08 -14.23 34.25
N ARG A 174 33.77 -14.29 34.53
CA ARG A 174 33.15 -15.29 35.40
C ARG A 174 31.69 -15.45 35.05
N SER A 175 31.15 -16.66 35.19
CA SER A 175 29.71 -16.91 35.14
C SER A 175 29.31 -17.85 36.27
N THR A 176 28.11 -17.66 36.79
CA THR A 176 27.50 -18.55 37.78
C THR A 176 25.99 -18.59 37.57
N THR A 177 25.43 -19.79 37.66
CA THR A 177 23.98 -19.96 37.74
C THR A 177 23.53 -19.64 39.16
N ILE A 178 22.47 -18.84 39.30
CA ILE A 178 21.84 -18.49 40.56
C ILE A 178 20.41 -19.05 40.58
N PRO A 179 19.73 -19.10 41.74
CA PRO A 179 18.34 -19.54 41.80
C PRO A 179 17.44 -18.75 40.83
N LYS A 180 16.61 -19.45 40.07
CA LYS A 180 15.68 -18.79 39.14
C LYS A 180 14.53 -18.16 39.91
N MET A 181 14.48 -16.84 39.92
CA MET A 181 13.41 -16.04 40.54
C MET A 181 12.99 -14.94 39.57
N ALA A 182 11.83 -14.33 39.82
CA ALA A 182 11.38 -13.17 39.07
C ALA A 182 12.10 -11.91 39.58
N TYR A 183 13.35 -11.73 39.15
CA TYR A 183 14.12 -10.53 39.48
C TYR A 183 13.55 -9.32 38.75
N THR A 184 13.32 -8.25 39.48
CA THR A 184 12.79 -6.97 38.99
C THR A 184 13.89 -5.90 38.87
N ALA A 185 14.96 -6.02 39.67
CA ALA A 185 16.07 -5.09 39.67
C ALA A 185 17.43 -5.78 39.89
N MET A 186 18.48 -5.14 39.36
CA MET A 186 19.88 -5.49 39.57
C MET A 186 20.67 -4.23 39.86
N LEU A 187 21.48 -4.26 40.91
CA LEU A 187 22.42 -3.20 41.26
C LEU A 187 23.78 -3.84 41.49
N THR A 188 24.85 -3.24 40.98
CA THR A 188 26.20 -3.71 41.30
C THR A 188 27.01 -2.64 42.02
N THR A 189 27.61 -3.00 43.16
CA THR A 189 28.46 -2.09 43.94
C THR A 189 29.83 -1.92 43.28
N LYS A 190 30.56 -0.86 43.64
CA LYS A 190 31.94 -0.64 43.13
C LYS A 190 32.92 -1.78 43.46
N SER A 191 32.65 -2.57 44.49
CA SER A 191 33.44 -3.76 44.84
C SER A 191 33.09 -4.99 44.00
N GLY A 192 32.13 -4.87 43.07
CA GLY A 192 31.67 -5.95 42.20
C GLY A 192 30.64 -6.86 42.86
N GLN A 193 30.04 -6.46 43.98
CA GLN A 193 28.93 -7.21 44.58
C GLN A 193 27.63 -6.88 43.84
N THR A 194 26.99 -7.89 43.27
CA THR A 194 25.67 -7.75 42.63
C THR A 194 24.56 -8.08 43.62
N ILE A 195 23.61 -7.15 43.75
CA ILE A 195 22.39 -7.26 44.56
C ILE A 195 21.21 -7.40 43.59
N LEU A 196 20.36 -8.40 43.83
CA LEU A 196 19.18 -8.70 43.01
C LEU A 196 17.93 -8.61 43.88
N SER A 197 16.88 -7.99 43.35
CA SER A 197 15.57 -7.80 44.01
C SER A 197 14.42 -8.12 43.06
#